data_AF-A0A8J7DDE6-F1
#
_entry.id   AF-A0A8J7DDE6-F1
#
_cell.length_a   1.000
_cell.length_b   1.000
_cell.length_c   1.000
_cell.angle_alpha   90.00
_cell.angle_beta   90.00
_cell.angle_gamma   90.00
#
_symmetry.space_group_name_H-M   'P 1'
#
loop_
_entity.id
_entity.type
_entity.pdbx_description
1 polymer ?
#
loop_
_entity_poly.entity_id
_entity_poly.type
_entity_poly.pdbx_seq_one_letter_code
_entity_poly.pdbx_strand_id
1 'polypeptide(L)'
;MSDYDDFEEYEEIDSEITDPAEVKAKETIRDFFDKNQESVYFSCQIEVLHEKKYFHWVTNRAIRDLIAEGVVKEEVRKLTTKGNIKLLWHKNYRYYKRSANELVQLVEAYSNPNITGALGLQGEAMILEAFARAEFVMKGRNTQCFQEKCWTKNNKDIDFIFEKDSVAYGIEVKNTLGYMEQDELKEKTELCHHIGVI
;
A
#
# COMPACT_ATOMS: atom_id res chain seq x y z
N MET A 1 14.68 0.69 7.22
CA MET A 1 13.64 1.54 6.59
C MET A 1 14.01 1.70 5.14
N SER A 2 13.39 0.92 4.26
CA SER A 2 13.66 0.90 2.82
C SER A 2 13.31 2.23 2.17
N ASP A 3 13.97 2.50 1.05
CA ASP A 3 13.58 3.50 0.07
C ASP A 3 12.34 3.00 -0.66
N TYR A 4 11.17 3.14 -0.03
CA TYR A 4 9.90 2.90 -0.70
C TYR A 4 9.62 4.09 -1.64
N ASP A 5 9.83 3.88 -2.95
CA ASP A 5 9.18 4.67 -3.99
C ASP A 5 7.91 3.88 -4.35
N ASP A 6 6.73 4.35 -3.92
CA ASP A 6 5.39 3.73 -4.17
C ASP A 6 5.05 3.57 -5.67
N PHE A 7 6.01 3.84 -6.56
CA PHE A 7 5.86 3.93 -8.01
C PHE A 7 6.59 2.84 -8.78
N GLU A 8 7.53 2.11 -8.18
CA GLU A 8 8.27 1.06 -8.88
C GLU A 8 7.68 -0.31 -8.53
N GLU A 9 7.34 -1.08 -9.57
CA GLU A 9 6.93 -2.50 -9.50
C GLU A 9 5.48 -2.83 -9.10
N TYR A 10 4.53 -2.37 -9.91
CA TYR A 10 3.48 -3.31 -10.33
C TYR A 10 4.02 -4.07 -11.54
N GLU A 11 4.30 -5.37 -11.40
CA GLU A 11 4.74 -6.24 -12.49
C GLU A 11 3.91 -5.96 -13.77
N GLU A 12 4.60 -5.75 -14.90
CA GLU A 12 3.97 -5.74 -16.22
C GLU A 12 3.44 -7.14 -16.50
N ILE A 13 2.22 -7.43 -16.05
CA ILE A 13 1.50 -8.63 -16.46
C ILE A 13 1.12 -8.42 -17.93
N ASP A 14 1.90 -9.06 -18.80
CA ASP A 14 1.69 -9.17 -20.24
C ASP A 14 0.24 -9.60 -20.50
N SER A 15 -0.57 -8.74 -21.11
CA SER A 15 -2.00 -9.00 -21.29
C SER A 15 -2.46 -8.64 -22.70
N GLU A 16 -2.33 -9.61 -23.62
CA GLU A 16 -3.03 -9.59 -24.91
C GLU A 16 -4.56 -9.81 -24.76
N ILE A 17 -5.09 -9.93 -23.54
CA ILE A 17 -6.52 -10.10 -23.25
C ILE A 17 -6.98 -8.97 -22.32
N THR A 18 -7.75 -8.02 -22.86
CA THR A 18 -8.38 -6.96 -22.06
C THR A 18 -9.51 -7.56 -21.21
N ASP A 19 -9.33 -7.59 -19.90
CA ASP A 19 -10.36 -8.04 -18.95
C ASP A 19 -11.56 -7.06 -18.98
N PRO A 20 -12.82 -7.53 -19.10
CA PRO A 20 -14.00 -6.68 -18.97
C PRO A 20 -14.02 -5.79 -17.72
N ALA A 21 -13.39 -6.23 -16.62
CA ALA A 21 -13.24 -5.45 -15.39
C ALA A 21 -12.35 -4.21 -15.60
N GLU A 22 -11.31 -4.30 -16.44
CA GLU A 22 -10.40 -3.19 -16.74
C GLU A 22 -11.10 -2.11 -17.58
N VAL A 23 -11.88 -2.52 -18.58
CA VAL A 23 -12.70 -1.59 -19.39
C VAL A 23 -13.66 -0.82 -18.49
N LYS A 24 -14.35 -1.52 -17.60
CA LYS A 24 -15.31 -0.90 -16.67
C LYS A 24 -14.61 0.02 -15.66
N ALA A 25 -13.44 -0.36 -15.17
CA ALA A 25 -12.63 0.47 -14.29
C ALA A 25 -12.23 1.78 -14.96
N LYS A 26 -11.74 1.70 -16.21
CA LYS A 26 -11.37 2.86 -17.03
C LYS A 26 -12.54 3.82 -17.25
N GLU A 27 -13.72 3.30 -17.61
CA GLU A 27 -14.92 4.13 -17.74
C GLU A 27 -15.30 4.80 -16.41
N THR A 28 -15.26 4.05 -15.30
CA THR A 28 -15.58 4.57 -13.98
C THR A 28 -14.62 5.68 -13.54
N ILE A 29 -13.32 5.51 -13.80
CA ILE A 29 -12.29 6.48 -13.43
C ILE A 29 -12.35 7.69 -14.36
N ARG A 30 -12.66 7.50 -15.66
CA ARG A 30 -12.92 8.61 -16.58
C ARG A 30 -14.08 9.47 -16.08
N ASP A 31 -15.22 8.84 -15.78
CA ASP A 31 -16.40 9.52 -15.23
C ASP A 31 -16.07 10.29 -13.94
N PHE A 32 -15.17 9.75 -13.11
CA PHE A 32 -14.72 10.44 -11.91
C PHE A 32 -13.97 11.73 -12.24
N PHE A 33 -12.99 11.70 -13.16
CA PHE A 33 -12.29 12.93 -13.59
C PHE A 33 -13.21 13.91 -14.33
N ASP A 34 -14.15 13.41 -15.13
CA ASP A 34 -15.12 14.23 -15.87
C ASP A 34 -16.08 14.97 -14.92
N LYS A 35 -16.41 14.39 -13.77
CA LYS A 35 -17.22 15.03 -12.71
C LYS A 35 -16.42 15.97 -11.82
N ASN A 36 -15.10 15.79 -11.75
CA ASN A 36 -14.20 16.54 -10.86
C ASN A 36 -13.12 17.30 -11.64
N GLN A 37 -13.53 18.04 -12.68
CA GLN A 37 -12.58 18.65 -13.63
C GLN A 37 -11.69 19.74 -13.05
N GLU A 38 -11.97 20.25 -11.85
CA GLU A 38 -11.20 21.32 -11.20
C GLU A 38 -10.48 20.83 -9.93
N SER A 39 -10.21 19.53 -9.85
CA SER A 39 -9.52 18.91 -8.72
C SER A 39 -8.19 18.28 -9.13
N VAL A 40 -7.27 18.23 -8.17
CA VAL A 40 -5.99 17.50 -8.27
C VAL A 40 -6.03 16.37 -7.26
N TYR A 41 -5.57 15.21 -7.67
CA TYR A 41 -5.46 14.01 -6.85
C TYR A 41 -4.03 13.49 -6.89
N PHE A 42 -3.64 12.64 -5.96
CA PHE A 42 -2.45 11.81 -6.11
C PHE A 42 -2.85 10.37 -6.45
N SER A 43 -1.98 9.62 -7.13
CA SER A 43 -2.34 8.29 -7.68
C SER A 43 -3.00 7.36 -6.66
N CYS A 44 -2.37 7.20 -5.50
CA CYS A 44 -2.87 6.31 -4.44
C CYS A 44 -4.22 6.77 -3.86
N GLN A 45 -4.51 8.07 -3.87
CA GLN A 45 -5.84 8.58 -3.50
C GLN A 45 -6.94 8.01 -4.39
N ILE A 46 -6.70 7.92 -5.70
CA ILE A 46 -7.67 7.37 -6.66
C ILE A 46 -7.84 5.87 -6.41
N GLU A 47 -6.75 5.15 -6.15
CA GLU A 47 -6.77 3.71 -5.82
C GLU A 47 -7.65 3.45 -4.58
N VAL A 48 -7.42 4.19 -3.49
CA VAL A 48 -8.21 4.08 -2.24
C VAL A 48 -9.68 4.46 -2.45
N LEU A 49 -9.97 5.53 -3.22
CA LEU A 49 -11.36 5.93 -3.49
C LEU A 49 -12.17 4.85 -4.24
N HIS A 50 -11.48 3.99 -5.00
CA HIS A 50 -12.09 2.96 -5.82
C HIS A 50 -11.86 1.51 -5.32
N GLU A 51 -11.15 1.32 -4.21
CA GLU A 51 -10.71 0.01 -3.72
C GLU A 51 -11.84 -0.99 -3.44
N LYS A 52 -13.04 -0.49 -3.10
CA LYS A 52 -14.23 -1.32 -2.88
C LYS A 52 -14.77 -1.95 -4.17
N LYS A 53 -14.38 -1.43 -5.33
CA LYS A 53 -14.88 -1.86 -6.64
C LYS A 53 -13.80 -2.53 -7.48
N TYR A 54 -12.56 -2.03 -7.38
CA TYR A 54 -11.44 -2.46 -8.19
C TYR A 54 -10.21 -2.63 -7.32
N PHE A 55 -9.39 -3.63 -7.61
CA PHE A 55 -8.07 -3.73 -7.02
C PHE A 55 -7.22 -2.51 -7.42
N HIS A 56 -6.23 -2.17 -6.60
CA HIS A 56 -5.35 -1.02 -6.85
C HIS A 56 -4.62 -1.16 -8.19
N TRP A 57 -4.13 -2.36 -8.54
CA TRP A 57 -3.46 -2.60 -9.83
C TRP A 57 -4.37 -2.36 -11.06
N VAL A 58 -5.66 -2.71 -10.97
CA VAL A 58 -6.66 -2.44 -12.02
C VAL A 58 -6.87 -0.93 -12.16
N THR A 59 -7.00 -0.24 -11.04
CA THR A 59 -7.17 1.22 -10.99
C THR A 59 -5.96 1.94 -11.56
N ASN A 60 -4.75 1.50 -11.19
CA ASN A 60 -3.49 2.05 -11.68
C ASN A 60 -3.36 1.89 -13.20
N ARG A 61 -3.68 0.71 -13.74
CA ARG A 61 -3.69 0.45 -15.19
C ARG A 61 -4.67 1.36 -15.92
N ALA A 62 -5.90 1.49 -15.41
CA ALA A 62 -6.90 2.40 -15.96
C ALA A 62 -6.45 3.88 -15.94
N ILE A 63 -5.73 4.32 -14.90
CA ILE A 63 -5.14 5.66 -14.83
C ILE A 63 -4.08 5.83 -15.94
N ARG A 64 -3.15 4.88 -16.11
CA ARG A 64 -2.12 4.92 -17.17
C ARG A 64 -2.75 5.05 -18.55
N ASP A 65 -3.80 4.27 -18.79
CA ASP A 65 -4.60 4.33 -20.02
C ASP A 65 -5.19 5.73 -20.27
N LEU A 66 -5.80 6.34 -19.26
CA LEU A 66 -6.40 7.68 -19.38
C LEU A 66 -5.36 8.79 -19.56
N ILE A 67 -4.15 8.60 -19.03
CA ILE A 67 -3.00 9.47 -19.29
C ILE A 67 -2.55 9.32 -20.75
N ALA A 68 -2.41 8.10 -21.24
CA ALA A 68 -2.02 7.81 -22.62
C ALA A 68 -3.01 8.40 -23.64
N GLU A 69 -4.32 8.37 -23.32
CA GLU A 69 -5.38 9.01 -24.11
C GLU A 69 -5.43 10.54 -23.96
N GLY A 70 -4.65 11.11 -23.03
CA GLY A 70 -4.60 12.54 -22.75
C GLY A 70 -5.83 13.10 -22.05
N VAL A 71 -6.71 12.25 -21.50
CA VAL A 71 -7.86 12.64 -20.66
C VAL A 71 -7.38 13.14 -19.30
N VAL A 72 -6.39 12.46 -18.74
CA VAL A 72 -5.73 12.82 -17.48
C VAL A 72 -4.34 13.36 -17.77
N LYS A 73 -3.92 14.36 -17.00
CA LYS A 73 -2.56 14.90 -16.98
C LYS A 73 -1.89 14.50 -15.67
N GLU A 74 -0.57 14.39 -15.72
CA GLU A 74 0.24 13.99 -14.58
C GLU A 74 1.43 14.93 -14.35
N GLU A 75 1.88 15.00 -13.10
CA GLU A 75 3.12 15.66 -12.69
C GLU A 75 3.69 14.91 -11.48
N VAL A 76 4.97 14.54 -11.55
CA VAL A 76 5.68 13.96 -10.41
C VAL A 76 6.38 15.09 -9.65
N ARG A 77 6.22 15.11 -8.34
CA ARG A 77 6.92 16.03 -7.44
C ARG A 77 7.70 15.26 -6.39
N LYS A 78 8.82 15.81 -5.97
CA LYS A 78 9.61 15.28 -4.87
C LYS A 78 9.06 15.82 -3.55
N LEU A 79 8.87 14.94 -2.57
CA LEU A 79 8.50 15.30 -1.20
C LEU A 79 9.76 15.65 -0.38
N THR A 80 9.61 16.54 0.60
CA THR A 80 10.69 16.93 1.52
C THR A 80 11.01 15.84 2.54
N THR A 81 10.01 15.09 3.00
CA THR A 81 10.16 14.05 4.01
C THR A 81 10.88 12.83 3.45
N LYS A 82 10.44 12.31 2.30
CA LYS A 82 11.06 11.26 1.46
C LYS A 82 10.11 10.89 0.31
N GLY A 83 10.64 10.43 -0.83
CA GLY A 83 9.86 9.85 -1.92
C GLY A 83 9.31 10.87 -2.93
N ASN A 84 8.56 10.35 -3.89
CA ASN A 84 7.88 11.13 -4.91
C ASN A 84 6.36 11.10 -4.70
N ILE A 85 5.65 12.03 -5.33
CA ILE A 85 4.20 12.04 -5.42
C ILE A 85 3.79 12.29 -6.87
N LYS A 86 3.00 11.37 -7.41
CA LYS A 86 2.39 11.49 -8.74
C LYS A 86 1.03 12.15 -8.61
N LEU A 87 0.95 13.39 -9.07
CA LEU A 87 -0.27 14.17 -9.14
C LEU A 87 -1.01 13.90 -10.45
N LEU A 88 -2.33 13.91 -10.38
CA LEU A 88 -3.25 13.60 -11.46
C LEU A 88 -4.35 14.66 -11.51
N TRP A 89 -4.69 15.15 -12.70
CA TRP A 89 -5.82 16.05 -12.90
C TRP A 89 -6.44 15.91 -14.28
N HIS A 90 -7.68 16.33 -14.43
CA HIS A 90 -8.37 16.31 -15.72
C HIS A 90 -7.72 17.29 -16.70
N LYS A 91 -7.62 16.94 -17.99
CA LYS A 91 -6.97 17.78 -19.03
C LYS A 91 -7.51 19.21 -19.13
N ASN A 92 -8.75 19.46 -18.72
CA ASN A 92 -9.36 20.78 -18.76
C ASN A 92 -8.91 21.69 -17.60
N TYR A 93 -8.29 21.17 -16.54
CA TYR A 93 -7.89 21.99 -15.39
C TYR A 93 -6.60 22.76 -15.63
N ARG A 94 -6.72 23.94 -16.25
CA ARG A 94 -5.55 24.76 -16.62
C ARG A 94 -4.79 25.34 -15.41
N TYR A 95 -5.48 25.65 -14.33
CA TYR A 95 -4.93 26.36 -13.17
C TYR A 95 -4.69 25.45 -11.94
N TYR A 96 -4.26 24.23 -12.19
CA TYR A 96 -4.08 23.18 -11.17
C TYR A 96 -2.98 23.44 -10.13
N LYS A 97 -2.00 24.32 -10.43
CA LYS A 97 -0.78 24.48 -9.63
C LYS A 97 -1.04 24.82 -8.16
N ARG A 98 -2.07 25.62 -7.87
CA ARG A 98 -2.42 25.97 -6.47
C ARG A 98 -2.91 24.74 -5.72
N SER A 99 -3.92 24.04 -6.25
CA SER A 99 -4.47 22.81 -5.64
C SER A 99 -3.42 21.70 -5.53
N ALA A 100 -2.53 21.60 -6.52
CA ALA A 100 -1.38 20.70 -6.46
C ALA A 100 -0.44 21.03 -5.30
N ASN A 101 -0.15 22.30 -5.06
CA ASN A 101 0.70 22.72 -3.93
C ASN A 101 0.02 22.43 -2.58
N GLU A 102 -1.27 22.72 -2.47
CA GLU A 102 -2.06 22.44 -1.27
C GLU A 102 -2.10 20.93 -0.96
N LEU A 103 -2.29 20.09 -1.98
CA LEU A 103 -2.28 18.64 -1.83
C LEU A 103 -0.91 18.11 -1.40
N VAL A 104 0.18 18.61 -1.99
CA VAL A 104 1.55 18.24 -1.57
C VAL A 104 1.80 18.62 -0.12
N GLN A 105 1.45 19.84 0.28
CA GLN A 105 1.61 20.29 1.67
C GLN A 105 0.82 19.41 2.65
N LEU A 106 -0.39 19.00 2.27
CA LEU A 106 -1.20 18.08 3.06
C LEU A 106 -0.50 16.73 3.20
N VAL A 107 -0.02 16.15 2.09
CA VAL A 107 0.70 14.87 2.13
C VAL A 107 1.95 14.98 3.00
N GLU A 108 2.75 16.03 2.87
CA GLU A 108 3.93 16.24 3.71
C GLU A 108 3.60 16.37 5.19
N ALA A 109 2.50 17.04 5.53
CA ALA A 109 2.05 17.16 6.91
C ALA A 109 1.79 15.78 7.53
N TYR A 110 1.16 14.86 6.79
CA TYR A 110 0.88 13.49 7.24
C TYR A 110 2.08 12.54 7.12
N SER A 111 3.05 12.83 6.25
CA SER A 111 4.31 12.10 6.12
C SER A 111 5.33 12.41 7.22
N ASN A 112 4.96 13.23 8.22
CA ASN A 112 5.81 13.51 9.37
C ASN A 112 6.16 12.21 10.13
N PRO A 113 7.45 11.90 10.38
CA PRO A 113 7.88 10.69 11.08
C PRO A 113 7.21 10.45 12.44
N ASN A 114 6.85 11.51 13.16
CA ASN A 114 6.15 11.40 14.43
C ASN A 114 4.70 10.93 14.24
N ILE A 115 4.05 11.37 13.16
CA ILE A 115 2.69 10.95 12.82
C ILE A 115 2.71 9.51 12.32
N THR A 116 3.58 9.20 11.36
CA THR A 116 3.66 7.86 10.77
C THR A 116 4.08 6.82 11.81
N GLY A 117 5.03 7.14 12.70
CA GLY A 117 5.42 6.29 13.81
C GLY A 117 4.28 6.07 14.82
N ALA A 118 3.56 7.14 15.20
CA ALA A 118 2.40 7.03 16.09
C ALA A 118 1.28 6.18 15.48
N LEU A 119 1.02 6.31 14.17
CA LEU A 119 0.05 5.48 13.45
C LEU A 119 0.48 4.01 13.42
N GLY A 120 1.77 3.72 13.21
CA GLY A 120 2.29 2.36 13.27
C GLY A 120 2.06 1.72 14.65
N LEU A 121 2.42 2.42 15.73
CA LEU A 121 2.18 1.95 17.10
C LEU A 121 0.69 1.74 17.40
N GLN A 122 -0.17 2.65 16.94
CA GLN A 122 -1.61 2.52 17.10
C GLN A 122 -2.15 1.33 16.31
N GLY A 123 -1.65 1.09 15.09
CA GLY A 123 -1.97 -0.07 14.27
C GLY A 123 -1.61 -1.38 14.98
N GLU A 124 -0.40 -1.49 15.51
CA GLU A 124 0.02 -2.64 16.33
C GLU A 124 -0.90 -2.84 17.54
N ALA A 125 -1.26 -1.76 18.25
CA ALA A 125 -2.14 -1.84 19.41
C ALA A 125 -3.55 -2.35 19.04
N MET A 126 -4.10 -1.90 17.92
CA MET A 126 -5.39 -2.38 17.42
C MET A 126 -5.35 -3.87 17.05
N ILE A 127 -4.26 -4.32 16.42
CA ILE A 127 -4.07 -5.75 16.09
C ILE A 127 -3.97 -6.58 17.37
N LEU A 128 -3.19 -6.14 18.36
CA LEU A 128 -3.09 -6.80 19.66
C LEU A 128 -4.45 -6.92 20.35
N GLU A 129 -5.26 -5.85 20.36
CA GLU A 129 -6.62 -5.87 20.91
C GLU A 129 -7.51 -6.88 20.15
N ALA A 130 -7.46 -6.87 18.82
CA ALA A 130 -8.27 -7.77 18.00
C ALA A 130 -7.95 -9.25 18.27
N PHE A 131 -6.66 -9.61 18.32
CA PHE A 131 -6.23 -10.97 18.65
C PHE A 131 -6.66 -11.38 20.06
N ALA A 132 -6.51 -10.48 21.04
CA ALA A 132 -6.93 -10.74 22.42
C ALA A 132 -8.44 -10.98 22.52
N ARG A 133 -9.26 -10.17 21.84
CA ARG A 133 -10.73 -10.34 21.78
C ARG A 133 -11.15 -11.60 21.06
N ALA A 134 -10.34 -12.08 20.13
CA ALA A 134 -10.53 -13.35 19.45
C ALA A 134 -9.90 -14.55 20.20
N GLU A 135 -9.45 -14.35 21.45
CA GLU A 135 -8.89 -15.38 22.33
C GLU A 135 -7.62 -16.07 21.79
N PHE A 136 -6.82 -15.36 20.99
CA PHE A 136 -5.49 -15.80 20.62
C PHE A 136 -4.49 -15.49 21.74
N VAL A 137 -3.56 -16.41 21.98
CA VAL A 137 -2.49 -16.25 22.98
C VAL A 137 -1.21 -15.83 22.28
N MET A 138 -0.66 -14.68 22.64
CA MET A 138 0.64 -14.23 22.13
C MET A 138 1.76 -15.12 22.69
N LYS A 139 2.57 -15.69 21.79
CA LYS A 139 3.72 -16.55 22.12
C LYS A 139 5.07 -15.90 21.81
N GLY A 140 5.09 -14.89 20.94
CA GLY A 140 6.30 -14.18 20.55
C GLY A 140 5.99 -12.79 20.03
N ARG A 141 6.97 -11.89 20.15
CA ARG A 141 6.95 -10.54 19.60
C ARG A 141 8.35 -10.21 19.09
N ASN A 142 8.44 -9.62 17.90
CA ASN A 142 9.68 -9.24 17.23
C ASN A 142 10.73 -10.36 17.35
N THR A 143 10.40 -11.52 16.79
CA THR A 143 11.22 -12.72 16.97
C THR A 143 11.38 -13.53 15.69
N GLN A 144 12.56 -14.09 15.55
CA GLN A 144 12.93 -15.09 14.54
C GLN A 144 12.95 -16.52 15.09
N CYS A 145 12.46 -16.74 16.31
CA CYS A 145 12.46 -18.02 17.00
C CYS A 145 11.07 -18.41 17.48
N PHE A 146 10.75 -19.70 17.37
CA PHE A 146 9.55 -20.30 17.96
C PHE A 146 9.82 -21.74 18.37
N GLN A 147 9.40 -22.12 19.57
CA GLN A 147 9.74 -23.41 20.19
C GLN A 147 11.26 -23.63 20.19
N GLU A 148 11.75 -24.76 19.67
CA GLU A 148 13.17 -25.09 19.59
C GLU A 148 13.82 -24.65 18.27
N LYS A 149 13.09 -23.94 17.40
CA LYS A 149 13.58 -23.53 16.09
C LYS A 149 13.86 -22.03 16.06
N CYS A 150 15.01 -21.67 15.51
CA CYS A 150 15.41 -20.30 15.25
C CYS A 150 15.85 -20.16 13.80
N TRP A 151 15.38 -19.11 13.15
CA TRP A 151 15.88 -18.68 11.85
C TRP A 151 17.24 -17.99 12.01
N THR A 152 18.19 -18.34 11.15
CA THR A 152 19.59 -17.87 11.22
C THR A 152 20.14 -17.38 9.89
N LYS A 153 19.34 -17.45 8.81
CA LYS A 153 19.76 -17.06 7.45
C LYS A 153 19.99 -15.54 7.35
N ASN A 154 19.21 -14.75 8.08
CA ASN A 154 19.34 -13.30 8.19
C ASN A 154 18.81 -12.83 9.57
N ASN A 155 18.89 -11.53 9.86
CA ASN A 155 18.42 -10.92 11.11
C ASN A 155 16.99 -10.35 10.98
N LYS A 156 16.11 -11.03 10.24
CA LYS A 156 14.71 -10.61 10.10
C LYS A 156 13.88 -11.29 11.17
N ASP A 157 13.01 -10.52 11.82
CA ASP A 157 12.04 -10.99 12.80
C ASP A 157 10.63 -11.00 12.21
N ILE A 158 9.70 -11.79 12.76
CA ILE A 158 8.25 -11.59 12.58
C ILE A 158 7.75 -10.71 13.72
N ASP A 159 6.80 -9.81 13.44
CA ASP A 159 6.26 -8.88 14.44
C ASP A 159 5.59 -9.59 15.62
N PHE A 160 4.75 -10.60 15.34
CA PHE A 160 4.08 -11.38 16.38
C PHE A 160 3.95 -12.86 16.03
N ILE A 161 3.91 -13.69 17.07
CA ILE A 161 3.43 -15.07 16.98
C ILE A 161 2.22 -15.21 17.90
N PHE A 162 1.08 -15.58 17.34
CA PHE A 162 -0.15 -15.87 18.08
C PHE A 162 -0.52 -17.33 17.95
N GLU A 163 -1.11 -17.92 18.99
CA GLU A 163 -1.58 -19.30 18.99
C GLU A 163 -3.06 -19.37 19.34
N LYS A 164 -3.81 -20.20 18.60
CA LYS A 164 -5.19 -20.55 18.90
C LYS A 164 -5.45 -21.98 18.44
N ASP A 165 -6.15 -22.76 19.26
CA ASP A 165 -6.49 -24.16 18.97
C ASP A 165 -5.26 -25.00 18.59
N SER A 166 -4.14 -24.76 19.28
CA SER A 166 -2.83 -25.39 19.04
C SER A 166 -2.21 -25.11 17.66
N VAL A 167 -2.72 -24.12 16.93
CA VAL A 167 -2.14 -23.61 15.69
C VAL A 167 -1.46 -22.28 15.97
N ALA A 168 -0.20 -22.16 15.56
CA ALA A 168 0.59 -20.94 15.69
C ALA A 168 0.65 -20.19 14.36
N TYR A 169 0.44 -18.88 14.42
CA TYR A 169 0.36 -17.97 13.27
C TYR A 169 1.46 -16.92 13.37
N GLY A 170 2.23 -16.76 12.29
CA GLY A 170 3.19 -15.67 12.12
C GLY A 170 2.49 -14.44 11.56
N ILE A 171 2.54 -13.32 12.29
CA ILE A 171 1.85 -12.10 11.92
C ILE A 171 2.85 -10.98 11.66
N GLU A 172 2.78 -10.40 10.46
CA GLU A 172 3.45 -9.15 10.09
C GLU A 172 2.41 -8.04 9.97
N VAL A 173 2.62 -6.91 10.64
CA VAL A 173 1.74 -5.75 10.60
C VAL A 173 2.37 -4.68 9.71
N LYS A 174 1.70 -4.36 8.60
CA LYS A 174 2.09 -3.25 7.72
C LYS A 174 1.05 -2.14 7.80
N ASN A 175 1.54 -0.90 7.86
CA ASN A 175 0.75 0.31 7.79
C ASN A 175 1.13 1.10 6.54
N THR A 176 1.07 0.43 5.39
CA THR A 176 1.39 0.98 4.06
C THR A 176 0.28 0.62 3.09
N LEU A 177 0.08 1.45 2.06
CA LEU A 177 -0.90 1.18 0.99
C LEU A 177 -0.31 0.31 -0.11
N GLY A 178 1.00 0.42 -0.36
CA GLY A 178 1.72 -0.47 -1.27
C GLY A 178 1.73 -1.91 -0.79
N TYR A 179 1.78 -2.83 -1.75
CA TYR A 179 2.00 -4.24 -1.48
C TYR A 179 3.39 -4.45 -0.88
N MET A 180 3.54 -5.49 -0.06
CA MET A 180 4.85 -5.91 0.42
C MET A 180 5.70 -6.37 -0.76
N GLU A 181 6.96 -5.94 -0.79
CA GLU A 181 7.94 -6.39 -1.78
C GLU A 181 7.97 -7.92 -1.86
N GLN A 182 8.00 -8.47 -3.08
CA GLN A 182 7.91 -9.92 -3.30
C GLN A 182 9.03 -10.69 -2.58
N ASP A 183 10.25 -10.13 -2.59
CA ASP A 183 11.39 -10.70 -1.89
C ASP A 183 11.20 -10.66 -0.36
N GLU A 184 10.67 -9.55 0.18
CA GLU A 184 10.36 -9.46 1.62
C GLU A 184 9.29 -10.49 2.01
N LEU A 185 8.23 -10.61 1.21
CA LEU A 185 7.16 -11.58 1.43
C LEU A 185 7.68 -13.02 1.40
N LYS A 186 8.52 -13.34 0.40
CA LYS A 186 9.13 -14.66 0.26
C LYS A 186 10.04 -14.98 1.44
N GLU A 187 10.91 -14.06 1.83
CA GLU A 187 11.80 -14.24 2.98
C GLU A 187 11.01 -14.47 4.29
N LYS A 188 9.96 -13.68 4.53
CA LYS A 188 9.10 -13.83 5.72
C LYS A 188 8.35 -15.17 5.70
N THR A 189 7.87 -15.59 4.54
CA THR A 189 7.21 -16.89 4.36
C THR A 189 8.17 -18.06 4.62
N GLU A 190 9.40 -17.98 4.10
CA GLU A 190 10.47 -18.95 4.38
C GLU A 190 10.78 -19.02 5.89
N LEU A 191 10.85 -17.86 6.56
CA LEU A 191 11.04 -17.76 8.01
C LEU A 191 9.89 -18.47 8.75
N CYS A 192 8.62 -18.13 8.46
CA CYS A 192 7.45 -18.75 9.07
C CYS A 192 7.50 -20.29 8.97
N HIS A 193 7.74 -20.81 7.75
CA HIS A 193 7.84 -22.23 7.50
C HIS A 193 8.99 -22.90 8.29
N HIS A 194 10.14 -22.23 8.37
CA HIS A 194 11.28 -22.76 9.13
C HIS A 194 10.95 -22.91 10.61
N ILE A 195 10.41 -21.87 11.24
CA ILE A 195 10.10 -21.87 12.68
C ILE A 195 8.82 -22.65 13.03
N GLY A 196 8.05 -23.07 12.02
CA GLY A 196 6.87 -23.93 12.18
C GLY A 196 5.59 -23.18 12.54
N VAL A 197 5.44 -21.95 12.05
CA VAL A 197 4.19 -21.18 12.14
C VAL A 197 3.55 -21.04 10.75
N ILE A 198 2.23 -20.87 10.72
CA ILE A 198 1.45 -20.61 9.50
C ILE A 198 1.44 -19.12 9.21
#